data_AF-A0A3D0D633-F1
#
_entry.id   AF-A0A3D0D633-F1
#
_cell.length_a   1.000
_cell.length_b   1.000
_cell.length_c   1.000
_cell.angle_alpha   90.00
_cell.angle_beta   90.00
_cell.angle_gamma   90.00
#
_symmetry.space_group_name_H-M   'P 1'
#
loop_
_entity.id
_entity.type
_entity.pdbx_description
1 polymer ?
#
loop_
_entity_poly.entity_id
_entity_poly.type
_entity_poly.pdbx_seq_one_letter_code
_entity_poly.pdbx_strand_id
1 'polypeptide(L)'
;MKHLAGLCAVIVLLLVSIAPALAKESPDKVTITGPGLASPIEITDPDIVEDFNPWKGQFIDWARGRVTDIPPVDPRYEVLIHVKGNDGRFQVIYAFEYAPNPSSAPGYIYLPDRDDTRYDLNARTILRPTGWQYASADSDSVISRILKEYATVPASRARAPHSIEILKNPWAVALAFAVTAAGAAAWLIRRMRPTPG
;
A
#
# COMPACT_ATOMS: atom_id res chain seq x y z
N MET A 1 48.31 20.83 23.51
CA MET A 1 47.47 21.29 22.37
C MET A 1 47.42 20.31 21.19
N LYS A 2 48.54 19.76 20.71
CA LYS A 2 48.57 18.82 19.56
C LYS A 2 47.77 17.52 19.77
N HIS A 3 47.79 16.96 20.99
CA HIS A 3 47.05 15.74 21.32
C HIS A 3 45.53 15.94 21.44
N LEU A 4 45.07 17.16 21.74
CA LEU A 4 43.65 17.50 21.84
C LEU A 4 43.01 17.60 20.44
N ALA A 5 43.74 18.17 19.48
CA ALA A 5 43.32 18.25 18.09
C ALA A 5 43.22 16.85 17.43
N GLY A 6 44.16 15.95 17.75
CA GLY A 6 44.13 14.56 17.27
C GLY A 6 42.94 13.77 17.84
N LEU A 7 42.60 13.96 19.11
CA LEU A 7 41.45 13.30 19.74
C LEU A 7 40.12 13.76 19.12
N CYS A 8 39.97 15.06 18.86
CA CYS A 8 38.79 15.59 18.18
C CYS A 8 38.66 15.06 16.75
N ALA A 9 39.77 14.92 16.01
CA ALA A 9 39.75 14.36 14.65
C ALA A 9 39.32 12.89 14.65
N VAL A 10 39.78 12.08 15.62
CA VAL A 10 39.37 10.67 15.76
C VAL A 10 37.90 10.54 16.16
N ILE A 11 37.40 11.41 17.05
CA ILE A 11 35.98 11.44 17.44
C ILE A 11 35.10 11.83 16.25
N VAL A 12 35.48 12.84 15.46
CA VAL A 12 34.75 13.24 14.24
C VAL A 12 34.76 12.11 13.19
N LEU A 13 35.88 11.42 13.01
CA LEU A 13 35.97 10.29 12.08
C LEU A 13 35.13 9.08 12.53
N LEU A 14 35.07 8.82 13.84
CA LEU A 14 34.20 7.79 14.44
C LEU A 14 32.71 8.15 14.31
N LEU A 15 32.35 9.43 14.46
CA LEU A 15 30.97 9.90 14.28
C LEU A 15 30.50 9.84 12.81
N VAL A 16 31.40 10.02 11.84
CA VAL A 16 31.11 9.87 10.40
C VAL A 16 30.97 8.39 10.00
N SER A 17 31.48 7.47 10.82
CA SER A 17 31.45 6.01 10.56
C SER A 17 30.20 5.30 11.07
N ILE A 18 29.30 6.00 11.79
CA ILE A 18 28.03 5.43 12.27
C ILE A 18 27.00 5.51 11.13
N ALA A 19 27.15 4.54 10.24
CA ALA A 19 26.19 4.01 9.28
C ALA A 19 25.76 4.90 8.10
N PRO A 20 25.71 4.34 6.86
CA PRO A 20 24.59 4.71 6.02
C PRO A 20 23.34 4.35 6.84
N ALA A 21 22.59 5.36 7.27
CA ALA A 21 21.19 5.16 7.58
C ALA A 21 20.63 4.44 6.36
N LEU A 22 20.42 3.12 6.46
CA LEU A 22 19.54 2.42 5.54
C LEU A 22 18.23 3.17 5.70
N ALA A 23 17.95 4.09 4.76
CA ALA A 23 16.63 4.64 4.61
C ALA A 23 15.76 3.40 4.49
N LYS A 24 15.05 3.06 5.56
CA LYS A 24 14.21 1.87 5.62
C LYS A 24 13.29 1.99 4.42
N GLU A 25 13.49 1.09 3.47
CA GLU A 25 12.97 1.26 2.12
C GLU A 25 11.45 1.35 2.15
N SER A 26 10.87 2.18 1.29
CA SER A 26 9.41 2.24 1.12
C SER A 26 8.87 0.84 0.89
N PRO A 27 7.69 0.49 1.42
CA PRO A 27 7.11 -0.81 1.12
C PRO A 27 6.86 -0.97 -0.38
N ASP A 28 6.85 -2.21 -0.85
CA ASP A 28 6.70 -2.53 -2.27
C ASP A 28 5.32 -3.07 -2.62
N LYS A 29 4.60 -3.63 -1.63
CA LYS A 29 3.28 -4.22 -1.84
C LYS A 29 2.45 -4.20 -0.56
N VAL A 30 1.16 -3.91 -0.71
CA VAL A 30 0.15 -4.14 0.32
C VAL A 30 -0.81 -5.24 -0.15
N THR A 31 -1.14 -6.16 0.74
CA THR A 31 -2.16 -7.19 0.49
C THR A 31 -3.30 -7.03 1.46
N ILE A 32 -4.54 -7.06 0.96
CA ILE A 32 -5.75 -6.97 1.78
C ILE A 32 -6.56 -8.26 1.61
N THR A 33 -6.93 -8.87 2.73
CA THR A 33 -7.82 -10.05 2.77
C THR A 33 -8.94 -9.84 3.78
N GLY A 34 -10.07 -10.52 3.59
CA GLY A 34 -11.18 -10.42 4.53
C GLY A 34 -12.52 -10.86 3.94
N PRO A 35 -13.61 -10.77 4.73
CA PRO A 35 -14.95 -11.16 4.31
C PRO A 35 -15.42 -10.43 3.06
N GLY A 36 -16.13 -11.13 2.18
CA GLY A 36 -16.68 -10.56 0.94
C GLY A 36 -15.66 -10.38 -0.20
N LEU A 37 -14.36 -10.55 0.06
CA LEU A 37 -13.35 -10.55 -1.01
C LEU A 37 -13.25 -11.93 -1.66
N ALA A 38 -13.31 -11.95 -2.99
CA ALA A 38 -13.21 -13.17 -3.78
C ALA A 38 -11.79 -13.77 -3.81
N SER A 39 -10.78 -12.91 -3.69
CA SER A 39 -9.36 -13.23 -3.60
C SER A 39 -8.63 -12.09 -2.87
N PRO A 40 -7.39 -12.31 -2.38
CA PRO A 40 -6.56 -11.24 -1.85
C PRO A 40 -6.39 -10.11 -2.87
N ILE A 41 -6.53 -8.87 -2.41
CA ILE A 41 -6.25 -7.68 -3.22
C ILE A 41 -4.77 -7.35 -3.08
N GLU A 42 -4.05 -7.19 -4.19
CA GLU A 42 -2.65 -6.77 -4.18
C GLU A 42 -2.51 -5.35 -4.75
N ILE A 43 -1.89 -4.48 -3.97
CA ILE A 43 -1.63 -3.09 -4.30
C ILE A 43 -0.13 -2.91 -4.44
N THR A 44 0.33 -2.46 -5.61
CA THR A 44 1.75 -2.22 -5.91
C THR A 44 2.01 -0.80 -6.42
N ASP A 45 0.99 0.06 -6.48
CA ASP A 45 1.18 1.48 -6.82
C ASP A 45 2.01 2.16 -5.71
N PRO A 46 3.22 2.68 -6.01
CA PRO A 46 4.14 3.19 -5.00
C PRO A 46 3.58 4.35 -4.18
N ASP A 47 2.75 5.23 -4.76
CA ASP A 47 2.21 6.36 -3.98
C ASP A 47 1.17 5.87 -2.98
N ILE A 48 0.40 4.85 -3.33
CA ILE A 48 -0.61 4.26 -2.44
C ILE A 48 0.06 3.40 -1.38
N VAL A 49 1.04 2.58 -1.77
CA VAL A 49 1.78 1.72 -0.85
C VAL A 49 2.54 2.55 0.18
N GLU A 50 3.05 3.72 -0.21
CA GLU A 50 3.72 4.63 0.72
C GLU A 50 2.80 5.12 1.84
N ASP A 51 1.49 5.30 1.61
CA ASP A 51 0.50 5.65 2.65
C ASP A 51 0.45 4.62 3.80
N PHE A 52 0.88 3.38 3.51
CA PHE A 52 0.96 2.30 4.48
C PHE A 52 2.34 2.15 5.13
N ASN A 53 3.31 3.02 4.84
CA ASN A 53 4.68 2.88 5.34
C ASN A 53 4.73 2.75 6.88
N PRO A 54 5.16 1.60 7.43
CA PRO A 54 5.09 1.32 8.87
C PRO A 54 6.05 2.18 9.67
N TRP A 55 7.11 2.70 9.08
CA TRP A 55 8.06 3.60 9.75
C TRP A 55 7.54 5.03 9.84
N LYS A 56 6.74 5.47 8.86
CA LYS A 56 6.01 6.74 8.94
C LYS A 56 4.76 6.64 9.82
N GLY A 57 4.02 5.54 9.71
CA GLY A 57 2.80 5.29 10.49
C GLY A 57 1.63 6.18 10.09
N GLN A 58 1.65 6.77 8.90
CA GLN A 58 0.65 7.76 8.45
C GLN A 58 -0.74 7.18 8.17
N PHE A 59 -0.89 5.86 8.19
CA PHE A 59 -2.18 5.16 8.17
C PHE A 59 -2.95 5.26 9.49
N ILE A 60 -2.35 5.76 10.57
CA ILE A 60 -3.03 5.98 11.86
C ILE A 60 -3.15 7.49 12.13
N ASP A 61 -4.33 7.91 12.61
CA ASP A 61 -4.54 9.24 13.17
C ASP A 61 -3.99 9.31 14.60
N TRP A 62 -2.69 9.58 14.72
CA TRP A 62 -2.02 9.69 16.02
C TRP A 62 -2.54 10.86 16.87
N ALA A 63 -3.06 11.92 16.24
CA ALA A 63 -3.53 13.10 16.94
C ALA A 63 -4.84 12.85 17.69
N ARG A 64 -5.69 11.98 17.13
CA ARG A 64 -6.95 11.56 17.77
C ARG A 64 -6.75 10.60 18.94
N GLY A 65 -5.58 9.96 19.02
CA GLY A 65 -5.23 9.03 20.08
C GLY A 65 -5.84 7.65 19.90
N ARG A 66 -5.78 6.82 20.97
CA ARG A 66 -6.25 5.43 20.95
C ARG A 66 -7.77 5.37 21.07
N VAL A 67 -8.36 4.33 20.49
CA VAL A 67 -9.76 4.01 20.76
C VAL A 67 -9.86 3.40 22.16
N THR A 68 -10.71 3.95 23.01
CA THR A 68 -10.86 3.52 24.42
C THR A 68 -11.80 2.35 24.58
N ASP A 69 -12.86 2.29 23.76
CA ASP A 69 -13.83 1.20 23.75
C ASP A 69 -13.61 0.33 22.50
N ILE A 70 -13.92 -0.97 22.61
CA ILE A 70 -13.82 -1.86 21.44
C ILE A 70 -14.85 -1.39 20.40
N PRO A 71 -14.43 -0.98 19.19
CA PRO A 71 -15.36 -0.48 18.19
C PRO A 71 -16.26 -1.59 17.65
N PRO A 72 -17.38 -1.24 16.97
CA PRO A 72 -18.10 -2.19 16.15
C PRO A 72 -17.21 -2.55 14.95
N VAL A 73 -16.63 -3.74 15.00
CA VAL A 73 -15.45 -4.09 14.19
C VAL A 73 -15.75 -5.05 13.05
N ASP A 74 -17.00 -5.46 12.85
CA ASP A 74 -17.37 -6.33 11.73
C ASP A 74 -17.89 -5.53 10.52
N PRO A 75 -17.36 -5.76 9.31
CA PRO A 75 -16.31 -6.74 8.95
C PRO A 75 -14.88 -6.23 9.21
N ARG A 76 -13.95 -7.17 9.48
CA ARG A 76 -12.50 -6.92 9.58
C ARG A 76 -11.74 -7.41 8.35
N TYR A 77 -10.74 -6.64 7.95
CA TYR A 77 -9.85 -6.97 6.84
C TYR A 77 -8.41 -7.00 7.35
N GLU A 78 -7.69 -8.07 7.07
CA GLU A 78 -6.26 -8.13 7.32
C GLU A 78 -5.51 -7.36 6.23
N VAL A 79 -4.59 -6.52 6.66
CA VAL A 79 -3.69 -5.75 5.81
C VAL A 79 -2.26 -6.16 6.10
N LEU A 80 -1.58 -6.69 5.08
CA LEU A 80 -0.19 -7.13 5.13
C LEU A 80 0.68 -6.22 4.28
N ILE A 81 1.75 -5.71 4.86
CA ILE A 81 2.72 -4.83 4.21
C ILE A 81 3.98 -5.62 3.92
N HIS A 82 4.44 -5.52 2.67
CA HIS A 82 5.59 -6.27 2.18
C HIS A 82 6.69 -5.35 1.69
N VAL A 83 7.92 -5.84 1.82
CA VAL A 83 9.09 -5.35 1.08
C VAL A 83 9.59 -6.45 0.16
N LYS A 84 10.25 -6.06 -0.92
CA LYS A 84 10.89 -6.97 -1.87
C LYS A 84 12.36 -7.14 -1.47
N GLY A 85 12.72 -8.37 -1.10
CA GLY A 85 14.10 -8.70 -0.81
C GLY A 85 15.00 -8.65 -2.06
N ASN A 86 16.31 -8.68 -1.85
CA ASN A 86 17.31 -8.75 -2.93
C ASN A 86 17.13 -9.96 -3.87
N ASP A 87 16.50 -11.03 -3.38
CA ASP A 87 16.15 -12.23 -4.15
C ASP A 87 14.87 -12.06 -5.00
N GLY A 88 14.29 -10.86 -4.98
CA GLY A 88 13.07 -10.50 -5.69
C GLY A 88 11.79 -11.01 -5.03
N ARG A 89 11.86 -11.68 -3.87
CA ARG A 89 10.69 -12.21 -3.18
C ARG A 89 10.11 -11.19 -2.22
N PHE A 90 8.78 -11.14 -2.14
CA PHE A 90 8.07 -10.33 -1.14
C PHE A 90 8.12 -11.00 0.22
N GLN A 91 8.44 -10.22 1.26
CA GLN A 91 8.41 -10.62 2.65
C GLN A 91 7.44 -9.71 3.41
N VAL A 92 6.55 -10.28 4.20
CA VAL A 92 5.71 -9.48 5.11
C VAL A 92 6.60 -8.91 6.20
N ILE A 93 6.51 -7.60 6.42
CA ILE A 93 7.24 -6.89 7.47
C ILE A 93 6.31 -6.29 8.52
N TYR A 94 5.04 -6.07 8.19
CA TYR A 94 4.10 -5.44 9.10
C TYR A 94 2.69 -5.87 8.77
N ALA A 95 1.84 -6.01 9.78
CA ALA A 95 0.46 -6.44 9.65
C ALA A 95 -0.46 -5.66 10.58
N PHE A 96 -1.69 -5.39 10.14
CA PHE A 96 -2.74 -4.83 10.98
C PHE A 96 -4.11 -5.27 10.48
N GLU A 97 -5.15 -5.10 11.30
CA GLU A 97 -6.54 -5.27 10.83
C GLU A 97 -7.19 -3.90 10.64
N TYR A 98 -7.98 -3.77 9.58
CA TYR A 98 -8.82 -2.61 9.31
C TYR A 98 -10.30 -2.98 9.47
N ALA A 99 -11.05 -2.12 10.16
CA ALA A 99 -12.51 -2.22 10.26
C ALA A 99 -13.15 -0.90 9.78
N PRO A 100 -14.03 -0.93 8.76
CA PRO A 100 -14.76 0.25 8.33
C PRO A 100 -15.65 0.78 9.45
N ASN A 101 -15.82 2.11 9.51
CA ASN A 101 -16.75 2.73 10.44
C ASN A 101 -18.08 3.03 9.73
N PRO A 102 -19.24 2.52 10.21
CA PRO A 102 -20.53 2.71 9.56
C PRO A 102 -21.06 4.16 9.65
N SER A 103 -20.48 5.00 10.51
CA SER A 103 -20.96 6.36 10.79
C SER A 103 -20.33 7.46 9.91
N SER A 104 -19.72 7.10 8.78
CA SER A 104 -19.00 7.99 7.85
C SER A 104 -17.76 8.68 8.43
N ALA A 105 -17.40 8.42 9.68
CA ALA A 105 -16.11 8.77 10.24
C ALA A 105 -15.03 7.81 9.72
N PRO A 106 -13.73 8.14 9.83
CA PRO A 106 -12.67 7.20 9.52
C PRO A 106 -12.82 5.88 10.29
N GLY A 107 -12.43 4.80 9.63
CA GLY A 107 -12.38 3.45 10.17
C GLY A 107 -11.40 3.29 11.33
N TYR A 108 -11.21 2.03 11.70
CA TYR A 108 -10.38 1.63 12.83
C TYR A 108 -9.26 0.72 12.36
N ILE A 109 -8.09 0.86 12.99
CA ILE A 109 -6.94 0.00 12.77
C ILE A 109 -6.60 -0.71 14.08
N TYR A 110 -6.56 -2.04 14.06
CA TYR A 110 -6.04 -2.83 15.16
C TYR A 110 -4.58 -3.16 14.89
N LEU A 111 -3.70 -2.66 15.77
CA LEU A 111 -2.32 -3.11 15.83
C LEU A 111 -2.23 -4.32 16.79
N PRO A 112 -1.69 -5.48 16.34
CA PRO A 112 -1.51 -6.68 17.15
C PRO A 112 -0.95 -6.37 18.54
N ASP A 113 -1.59 -6.87 19.59
CA ASP A 113 -1.04 -6.89 20.94
C ASP A 113 -0.27 -8.20 21.22
N ARG A 114 0.33 -8.32 22.41
CA ARG A 114 1.25 -9.42 22.74
C ARG A 114 0.64 -10.82 22.64
N ASP A 115 -0.69 -10.93 22.66
CA ASP A 115 -1.39 -12.21 22.57
C ASP A 115 -1.68 -12.60 21.10
N ASP A 116 -1.45 -11.69 20.15
CA ASP A 116 -1.55 -11.93 18.71
C ASP A 116 -0.20 -12.35 18.10
N THR A 117 -0.20 -13.44 17.34
CA THR A 117 1.00 -13.99 16.67
C THR A 117 1.73 -13.01 15.75
N ARG A 118 1.06 -11.96 15.28
CA ARG A 118 1.63 -10.90 14.42
C ARG A 118 2.38 -9.82 15.21
N TYR A 119 2.29 -9.81 16.54
CA TYR A 119 2.97 -8.83 17.38
C TYR A 119 4.49 -8.85 17.19
N ASP A 120 5.09 -10.04 17.24
CA ASP A 120 6.54 -10.19 17.11
C ASP A 120 7.04 -9.70 15.74
N LEU A 121 6.25 -9.92 14.69
CA LEU A 121 6.54 -9.39 13.35
C LEU A 121 6.58 -7.86 13.36
N ASN A 122 5.53 -7.22 13.87
CA ASN A 122 5.45 -5.76 13.92
C ASN A 122 6.55 -5.17 14.80
N ALA A 123 6.77 -5.73 15.99
CA ALA A 123 7.76 -5.24 16.95
C ALA A 123 9.19 -5.30 16.40
N ARG A 124 9.53 -6.30 15.57
CA ARG A 124 10.83 -6.39 14.87
C ARG A 124 11.00 -5.30 13.81
N THR A 125 9.92 -4.85 13.19
CA THR A 125 9.95 -3.79 12.18
C THR A 125 9.98 -2.40 12.82
N ILE A 126 9.08 -2.16 13.77
CA ILE A 126 8.97 -0.94 14.58
C ILE A 126 8.03 -1.16 15.77
N LEU A 127 8.47 -0.77 16.98
CA LEU A 127 7.62 -0.80 18.16
C LEU A 127 6.61 0.35 18.13
N ARG A 128 5.31 0.04 18.20
CA ARG A 128 4.20 1.01 18.25
C ARG A 128 3.20 0.65 19.36
N PRO A 129 2.38 1.61 19.83
CA PRO A 129 1.25 1.31 20.71
C PRO A 129 0.30 0.31 20.05
N THR A 130 -0.06 -0.76 20.76
CA THR A 130 -0.92 -1.83 20.25
C THR A 130 -2.41 -1.52 20.42
N GLY A 131 -3.29 -2.41 19.99
CA GLY A 131 -4.74 -2.29 20.11
C GLY A 131 -5.36 -1.36 19.08
N TRP A 132 -6.61 -0.98 19.33
CA TRP A 132 -7.42 -0.19 18.41
C TRP A 132 -6.97 1.28 18.35
N GLN A 133 -6.82 1.76 17.12
CA GLN A 133 -6.46 3.12 16.72
C GLN A 133 -7.49 3.62 15.71
N TYR A 134 -7.58 4.94 15.56
CA TYR A 134 -8.32 5.51 14.44
C TYR A 134 -7.45 5.46 13.18
N ALA A 135 -8.04 5.00 12.06
CA ALA A 135 -7.40 5.15 10.76
C ALA A 135 -7.27 6.64 10.42
N SER A 136 -6.20 7.00 9.71
CA SER A 136 -6.12 8.33 9.11
C SER A 136 -7.16 8.47 8.00
N ALA A 137 -7.61 9.70 7.72
CA ALA A 137 -8.59 9.94 6.66
C ALA A 137 -8.11 9.46 5.28
N ASP A 138 -6.81 9.61 4.99
CA ASP A 138 -6.21 9.21 3.72
C ASP A 138 -6.21 7.69 3.56
N SER A 139 -5.70 6.96 4.57
CA SER A 139 -5.70 5.50 4.53
C SER A 139 -7.11 4.91 4.52
N ASP A 140 -8.03 5.48 5.30
CA ASP A 140 -9.43 5.07 5.33
C ASP A 140 -10.10 5.23 3.95
N SER A 141 -9.89 6.37 3.30
CA SER A 141 -10.40 6.66 1.96
C SER A 141 -9.89 5.66 0.93
N VAL A 142 -8.58 5.34 0.98
CA VAL A 142 -7.94 4.37 0.10
C VAL A 142 -8.53 2.97 0.31
N ILE A 143 -8.52 2.47 1.55
CA ILE A 143 -8.98 1.10 1.84
C ILE A 143 -10.48 0.99 1.53
N SER A 144 -11.31 1.94 1.98
CA SER A 144 -12.76 1.92 1.74
C SER A 144 -13.10 1.92 0.25
N ARG A 145 -12.39 2.72 -0.56
CA ARG A 145 -12.58 2.75 -2.02
C ARG A 145 -12.26 1.39 -2.63
N ILE A 146 -11.12 0.80 -2.26
CA ILE A 146 -10.69 -0.51 -2.74
C ILE A 146 -11.70 -1.58 -2.33
N LEU A 147 -12.10 -1.63 -1.07
CA LEU A 147 -13.10 -2.60 -0.61
C LEU A 147 -14.43 -2.46 -1.36
N LYS A 148 -14.89 -1.23 -1.62
CA LYS A 148 -16.12 -0.99 -2.38
C LYS A 148 -16.02 -1.50 -3.82
N GLU A 149 -14.86 -1.36 -4.45
CA GLU A 149 -14.62 -1.81 -5.83
C GLU A 149 -14.56 -3.35 -5.92
N TYR A 150 -13.95 -4.02 -4.94
CA TYR A 150 -13.61 -5.45 -5.02
C TYR A 150 -14.51 -6.38 -4.17
N ALA A 151 -15.21 -5.90 -3.15
CA ALA A 151 -16.09 -6.72 -2.30
C ALA A 151 -17.44 -7.08 -2.94
N THR A 152 -17.71 -6.63 -4.18
CA THR A 152 -18.97 -6.88 -4.90
C THR A 152 -18.90 -8.03 -5.91
N VAL A 153 -17.73 -8.65 -6.10
CA VAL A 153 -17.55 -9.77 -7.04
C VAL A 153 -17.77 -11.10 -6.32
N PRO A 154 -18.79 -11.91 -6.67
CA PRO A 154 -18.98 -13.23 -6.08
C PRO A 154 -17.75 -14.13 -6.33
N ALA A 155 -17.32 -14.88 -5.31
CA ALA A 155 -16.19 -15.80 -5.37
C ALA A 155 -16.24 -16.78 -6.56
N SER A 156 -17.43 -17.09 -7.07
CA SER A 156 -17.64 -17.94 -8.25
C SER A 156 -17.21 -17.30 -9.59
N ARG A 157 -16.81 -16.02 -9.61
CA ARG A 157 -16.26 -15.30 -10.77
C ARG A 157 -14.83 -14.81 -10.57
N ALA A 158 -14.18 -15.17 -9.46
CA ALA A 158 -12.82 -14.71 -9.14
C ALA A 158 -11.83 -15.20 -10.20
N ARG A 159 -11.29 -14.27 -10.99
CA ARG A 159 -10.15 -14.50 -11.89
C ARG A 159 -8.87 -14.38 -11.06
N ALA A 160 -7.75 -14.91 -11.59
CA ALA A 160 -6.40 -14.86 -11.01
C ALA A 160 -6.07 -13.51 -10.31
N PRO A 161 -5.24 -13.51 -9.25
CA PRO A 161 -4.97 -12.34 -8.40
C PRO A 161 -4.77 -11.07 -9.23
N HIS A 162 -5.54 -10.04 -8.91
CA HIS A 162 -5.47 -8.75 -9.58
C HIS A 162 -4.36 -7.93 -8.93
N SER A 163 -3.22 -7.81 -9.63
CA SER A 163 -2.24 -6.77 -9.35
C SER A 163 -2.86 -5.44 -9.78
N ILE A 164 -3.24 -4.60 -8.82
CA ILE A 164 -3.79 -3.28 -9.12
C ILE A 164 -2.61 -2.30 -9.27
N GLU A 165 -2.21 -2.04 -10.51
CA GLU A 165 -1.59 -0.77 -10.86
C GLU A 165 -2.73 0.24 -11.06
N ILE A 166 -2.91 1.19 -10.14
CA ILE A 166 -3.88 2.26 -10.35
C ILE A 166 -3.36 3.13 -11.50
N LEU A 167 -3.96 2.97 -12.67
CA LEU A 167 -3.59 3.69 -13.89
C LEU A 167 -3.75 5.20 -13.68
N LYS A 168 -2.62 5.88 -13.42
CA LYS A 168 -2.52 7.33 -13.20
C LYS A 168 -2.57 8.17 -14.48
N ASN A 169 -2.99 7.64 -15.62
CA ASN A 169 -2.82 8.35 -16.90
C ASN A 169 -4.11 8.55 -17.70
N PRO A 170 -4.70 9.77 -17.71
CA PRO A 170 -5.85 10.10 -18.55
C PRO A 170 -5.56 10.00 -20.05
N TRP A 171 -4.29 9.97 -20.47
CA TRP A 171 -3.89 9.78 -21.88
C TRP A 171 -3.85 8.32 -22.34
N ALA A 172 -3.81 7.33 -21.44
CA ALA A 172 -3.82 5.91 -21.83
C ALA A 172 -5.18 5.50 -22.42
N VAL A 173 -6.28 6.12 -21.95
CA VAL A 173 -7.62 5.96 -22.54
C VAL A 173 -7.70 6.64 -23.91
N ALA A 174 -7.02 7.78 -24.10
CA ALA A 174 -7.00 8.49 -25.39
C ALA A 174 -6.25 7.73 -26.49
N LEU A 175 -5.18 6.98 -26.16
CA LEU A 175 -4.47 6.15 -27.15
C LEU A 175 -5.29 4.92 -27.61
N ALA A 176 -6.12 4.36 -26.73
CA ALA A 176 -7.02 3.26 -27.09
C ALA A 176 -8.11 3.71 -28.10
N PHE A 177 -8.54 4.97 -28.03
CA PHE A 177 -9.49 5.56 -29.01
C PHE A 177 -8.80 6.03 -30.31
N ALA A 178 -7.52 6.43 -30.26
CA ALA A 178 -6.79 6.87 -31.47
C ALA A 178 -6.47 5.69 -32.42
N VAL A 179 -6.23 4.49 -31.90
CA VAL A 179 -5.94 3.30 -32.71
C VAL A 179 -7.19 2.80 -33.46
N THR A 180 -8.40 3.01 -32.92
CA THR A 180 -9.66 2.68 -33.61
C THR A 180 -9.99 3.66 -34.74
N ALA A 181 -9.67 4.95 -34.60
CA ALA A 181 -9.92 5.95 -35.63
C ALA A 181 -8.98 5.82 -36.86
N ALA A 182 -7.70 5.52 -36.64
CA ALA A 182 -6.74 5.35 -37.74
C ALA A 182 -7.00 4.07 -38.57
N GLY A 183 -7.47 2.99 -37.93
CA GLY A 183 -7.84 1.74 -38.62
C GLY A 183 -9.05 1.89 -39.55
N ALA A 184 -10.06 2.65 -39.13
CA ALA A 184 -11.27 2.90 -39.92
C ALA A 184 -10.98 3.76 -41.17
N ALA A 185 -10.12 4.78 -41.02
CA ALA A 185 -9.72 5.64 -42.14
C ALA A 185 -8.87 4.88 -43.19
N ALA A 186 -7.93 4.03 -42.75
CA ALA A 186 -7.11 3.22 -43.65
C ALA A 186 -7.93 2.17 -44.42
N TRP A 187 -8.98 1.61 -43.80
CA TRP A 187 -9.90 0.68 -44.46
C TRP A 187 -10.77 1.35 -45.53
N LEU A 188 -11.28 2.56 -45.25
CA LEU A 188 -12.09 3.32 -46.22
C LEU A 188 -11.30 3.78 -47.44
N ILE A 189 -10.06 4.25 -47.25
CA ILE A 189 -9.19 4.72 -48.35
C ILE A 189 -8.82 3.56 -49.30
N ARG A 190 -8.68 2.33 -48.77
CA ARG A 190 -8.36 1.15 -49.58
C ARG A 190 -9.53 0.65 -50.42
N ARG A 191 -10.77 0.96 -50.02
CA ARG A 191 -12.00 0.55 -50.73
C ARG A 191 -12.39 1.50 -51.88
N MET A 192 -11.86 2.72 -51.92
CA MET A 192 -12.17 3.72 -52.93
C MET A 192 -11.16 3.80 -54.09
N ARG A 193 -10.18 2.88 -54.18
CA ARG A 193 -9.30 2.83 -55.37
C ARG A 193 -10.00 2.11 -56.51
N PRO A 194 -10.30 2.77 -57.64
CA PRO A 194 -10.78 2.08 -58.83
C PRO A 194 -9.66 1.21 -59.40
N THR A 195 -9.99 -0.01 -59.80
CA THR A 195 -9.08 -0.89 -60.53
C THR A 195 -8.74 -0.28 -61.88
N PRO A 196 -7.46 -0.17 -62.26
CA PRO A 196 -7.10 0.22 -63.62
C PRO A 196 -7.57 -0.87 -64.58
N GLY A 197 -8.33 -0.47 -65.60
CA GLY A 197 -8.72 -1.31 -66.74
C GLY A 197 -7.62 -1.41 -67.78
#